data_AF-A0A1F8GDC6-F1
#
_entry.id   AF-A0A1F8GDC6-F1
#
_cell.length_a   1.000
_cell.length_b   1.000
_cell.length_c   1.000
_cell.angle_alpha   90.00
_cell.angle_beta   90.00
_cell.angle_gamma   90.00
#
_symmetry.space_group_name_H-M   'P 1'
#
loop_
_entity.id
_entity.type
_entity.pdbx_description
1 polymer ?
#
loop_
_entity_poly.entity_id
_entity_poly.type
_entity_poly.pdbx_seq_one_letter_code
_entity_poly.pdbx_strand_id
1 'polypeptide(L)'
;MNLIYKIFKITFFVFLDVSGILLGVFLIGLGSAVIFGWQVTDWMGWLLLAIGVCAFLLHLGHYFNLKYMHWLFGSNYFIQK
;
A
#
# COMPACT_ATOMS: atom_id res chain seq x y z
N MET A 1 -1.01 26.93 12.68
CA MET A 1 -1.09 26.17 11.42
C MET A 1 -2.58 26.14 11.02
N ASN A 2 -2.97 26.75 9.89
CA ASN A 2 -4.37 26.96 9.53
C ASN A 2 -5.15 25.63 9.48
N LEU A 3 -6.37 25.61 10.02
CA LEU A 3 -7.24 24.44 10.11
C LEU A 3 -7.43 23.74 8.74
N ILE A 4 -7.52 24.54 7.68
CA ILE A 4 -7.61 24.11 6.27
C ILE A 4 -6.39 23.27 5.86
N TYR A 5 -5.19 23.68 6.25
CA TYR A 5 -3.95 22.94 5.95
C TYR A 5 -3.92 21.58 6.67
N LYS A 6 -4.43 21.52 7.90
CA LYS A 6 -4.51 20.26 8.66
C LYS A 6 -5.47 19.26 7.99
N ILE A 7 -6.63 19.74 7.52
CA ILE A 7 -7.63 18.91 6.83
C ILE A 7 -7.07 18.40 5.50
N PHE A 8 -6.48 19.28 4.69
CA PHE A 8 -5.92 18.89 3.39
C PHE A 8 -4.82 17.85 3.53
N LYS A 9 -3.94 18.01 4.54
CA LYS A 9 -2.90 17.03 4.86
C LYS A 9 -3.51 15.67 5.19
N ILE A 10 -4.47 15.61 6.11
CA ILE A 10 -5.10 14.35 6.52
C ILE A 10 -5.79 13.66 5.34
N THR A 11 -6.59 14.40 4.57
CA THR A 11 -7.28 13.85 3.40
C THR A 11 -6.30 13.32 2.36
N PHE A 12 -5.20 14.04 2.11
CA PHE A 12 -4.17 13.59 1.18
C PHE A 12 -3.49 12.28 1.63
N PHE A 13 -3.14 12.15 2.91
CA PHE A 13 -2.56 10.92 3.44
C PHE A 13 -3.53 9.74 3.36
N VAL A 14 -4.80 9.94 3.74
CA VAL A 14 -5.84 8.92 3.63
C VAL A 14 -6.05 8.50 2.17
N PHE A 15 -6.06 9.45 1.25
CA PHE A 15 -6.17 9.17 -0.18
C PHE A 15 -4.97 8.37 -0.71
N LEU A 16 -3.75 8.75 -0.32
CA LEU A 16 -2.52 8.06 -0.70
C LEU A 16 -2.53 6.60 -0.22
N ASP A 17 -2.99 6.33 1.00
CA ASP A 17 -3.10 4.96 1.50
C ASP A 17 -4.17 4.15 0.82
N VAL A 18 -5.38 4.70 0.66
CA VAL A 18 -6.48 3.98 0.01
C VAL A 18 -6.13 3.65 -1.44
N SER A 19 -5.51 4.58 -2.15
CA SER A 19 -5.02 4.34 -3.52
C SER A 19 -3.88 3.33 -3.56
N GLY A 20 -2.97 3.34 -2.59
CA GLY A 20 -1.91 2.34 -2.44
C GLY A 20 -2.43 0.93 -2.14
N ILE A 21 -3.47 0.81 -1.29
CA ILE A 21 -4.16 -0.47 -1.04
C ILE A 21 -4.82 -0.97 -2.33
N LEU A 22 -5.54 -0.11 -3.04
CA LEU A 22 -6.18 -0.46 -4.31
C LEU A 22 -5.16 -0.94 -5.34
N LEU A 23 -4.02 -0.24 -5.44
CA LEU A 23 -2.92 -0.61 -6.33
C LEU A 23 -2.34 -1.98 -5.94
N GLY A 24 -2.16 -2.24 -4.64
CA GLY A 24 -1.71 -3.54 -4.15
C GLY A 24 -2.66 -4.67 -4.54
N VAL A 25 -3.97 -4.50 -4.32
CA VAL A 25 -5.00 -5.48 -4.72
C VAL A 25 -4.99 -5.70 -6.24
N PHE A 26 -4.86 -4.62 -7.02
CA PHE A 26 -4.78 -4.69 -8.47
C PHE A 26 -3.55 -5.48 -8.94
N LEU A 27 -2.37 -5.23 -8.38
CA LEU A 27 -1.13 -5.93 -8.72
C LEU A 27 -1.17 -7.41 -8.31
N ILE A 28 -1.79 -7.75 -7.18
CA ILE A 28 -2.02 -9.14 -6.76
C ILE A 28 -2.91 -9.85 -7.76
N GLY A 29 -4.03 -9.22 -8.15
CA GLY A 29 -4.94 -9.76 -9.15
C GLY A 29 -4.26 -9.95 -10.51
N LEU A 30 -3.50 -8.96 -10.95
CA LEU A 30 -2.77 -9.01 -12.22
C LEU A 30 -1.66 -10.06 -12.20
N GLY A 31 -0.87 -10.14 -11.13
CA GLY A 31 0.16 -11.18 -10.96
C GLY A 31 -0.45 -12.59 -10.93
N SER A 32 -1.58 -12.76 -10.25
CA SER A 32 -2.31 -14.04 -10.23
C SER A 32 -2.80 -14.41 -11.62
N ALA A 33 -3.40 -13.47 -12.35
CA ALA A 33 -3.94 -13.72 -13.69
C ALA A 33 -2.83 -14.07 -14.71
N VAL A 34 -1.65 -13.45 -14.58
CA VAL A 34 -0.46 -13.81 -15.36
C VAL A 34 -0.05 -15.26 -15.09
N ILE A 35 0.02 -15.68 -13.82
CA ILE A 35 0.36 -17.06 -13.44
C ILE A 35 -0.66 -18.09 -13.99
N PHE A 36 -1.93 -17.71 -14.14
CA PHE A 36 -2.97 -18.55 -14.74
C PHE A 36 -2.96 -18.54 -16.28
N GLY A 37 -1.94 -17.97 -16.93
CA GLY A 37 -1.71 -18.08 -18.37
C GLY A 37 -2.20 -16.90 -19.20
N TRP A 38 -2.52 -15.74 -18.59
CA TRP A 38 -2.69 -14.50 -19.36
C TRP A 38 -1.33 -13.93 -19.80
N GLN A 39 -0.80 -14.51 -20.88
CA GLN A 39 0.12 -13.97 -21.89
C GLN A 39 1.48 -13.34 -21.48
N VAL A 40 1.78 -13.19 -20.19
CA VAL A 40 3.06 -12.65 -19.72
C VAL A 40 3.92 -13.78 -19.15
N THR A 41 5.24 -13.65 -19.25
CA THR A 41 6.19 -14.63 -18.72
C THR A 41 5.99 -14.86 -17.21
N ASP A 42 5.92 -16.12 -16.79
CA ASP A 42 5.57 -16.54 -15.42
C ASP A 42 6.40 -15.85 -14.32
N TRP A 43 7.70 -15.63 -14.55
CA TRP A 43 8.58 -14.97 -13.58
C TRP A 43 8.14 -13.53 -13.26
N MET A 44 7.58 -12.82 -14.26
CA MET A 44 7.05 -11.47 -14.08
C MET A 44 5.78 -11.51 -13.23
N GLY A 45 4.94 -12.54 -13.41
CA GLY A 45 3.73 -12.75 -12.62
C GLY A 45 4.04 -12.88 -11.13
N TRP A 46 5.03 -13.70 -10.78
CA TRP A 46 5.51 -13.85 -9.39
C TRP A 46 6.06 -12.55 -8.80
N LEU A 47 6.81 -11.78 -9.59
CA LEU A 47 7.36 -10.50 -9.17
C LEU A 47 6.25 -9.45 -8.94
N LEU A 48 5.27 -9.38 -9.84
CA LEU A 48 4.09 -8.52 -9.71
C LEU A 48 3.28 -8.87 -8.47
N LEU A 49 3.10 -10.16 -8.19
CA LEU A 49 2.41 -10.64 -7.00
C LEU A 49 3.17 -10.25 -5.73
N ALA A 50 4.49 -10.46 -5.68
CA ALA A 50 5.31 -10.09 -4.54
C ALA A 50 5.26 -8.58 -4.27
N ILE A 51 5.40 -7.74 -5.31
CA ILE A 51 5.29 -6.29 -5.18
C ILE A 51 3.88 -5.88 -4.75
N GLY A 52 2.83 -6.49 -5.31
CA GLY A 52 1.44 -6.21 -4.95
C GLY A 52 1.14 -6.54 -3.49
N VAL A 53 1.59 -7.70 -3.00
CA VAL A 53 1.46 -8.10 -1.59
C VAL A 53 2.22 -7.14 -0.68
N CYS A 54 3.46 -6.79 -1.03
CA CYS A 54 4.24 -5.82 -0.27
C CYS A 54 3.55 -4.45 -0.22
N ALA A 55 3.13 -3.91 -1.36
CA ALA A 55 2.43 -2.62 -1.44
C ALA A 55 1.13 -2.63 -0.62
N PHE A 56 0.33 -3.70 -0.75
CA PHE A 56 -0.89 -3.88 0.03
C PHE A 56 -0.59 -3.89 1.54
N LEU A 57 0.38 -4.68 1.99
CA LEU A 57 0.74 -4.76 3.42
C LEU A 57 1.35 -3.47 3.96
N LEU A 58 2.13 -2.74 3.15
CA LEU A 58 2.68 -1.45 3.55
C LEU A 58 1.57 -0.41 3.73
N HIS A 59 0.67 -0.25 2.75
CA HIS A 59 -0.39 0.75 2.84
C HIS A 59 -1.49 0.36 3.83
N LEU A 60 -1.85 -0.92 3.93
CA LEU A 60 -2.81 -1.40 4.91
C LEU A 60 -2.25 -1.29 6.33
N GLY A 61 -0.97 -1.62 6.51
CA GLY A 61 -0.29 -1.43 7.77
C GLY A 61 -0.19 0.03 8.20
N HIS A 62 0.06 0.93 7.24
CA HIS A 62 0.09 2.37 7.50
C HIS A 62 -1.30 2.87 7.88
N TYR A 63 -2.34 2.51 7.11
CA TYR A 63 -3.71 2.94 7.34
C TYR A 63 -4.27 2.48 8.70
N PHE A 64 -4.05 1.21 9.07
CA PHE A 64 -4.56 0.65 10.33
C PHE A 64 -3.63 0.87 11.53
N ASN A 65 -2.49 1.54 11.35
CA ASN A 65 -1.47 1.70 12.38
C ASN A 65 -1.06 0.36 13.02
N LEU A 66 -0.79 -0.65 12.18
CA LEU A 66 -0.46 -1.99 12.65
C LEU A 66 0.94 -2.02 13.29
N LYS A 67 1.05 -2.74 14.40
CA LYS A 67 2.26 -2.82 15.25
C LYS A 67 3.54 -3.22 14.50
N TYR A 68 3.44 -4.01 13.41
CA TYR A 68 4.62 -4.39 12.60
C TYR A 68 5.16 -3.23 11.75
N MET A 69 4.34 -2.26 11.37
CA MET A 69 4.79 -1.07 10.65
C MET A 69 5.60 -0.14 11.56
N HIS A 70 5.22 -0.09 12.84
CA HIS A 70 5.99 0.59 13.87
C HIS A 70 7.39 -0.02 14.06
N TRP A 71 7.52 -1.33 13.86
CA TRP A 71 8.79 -2.05 13.90
C TRP A 71 9.64 -1.81 12.63
N LEU A 72 9.03 -1.78 11.45
CA LEU A 72 9.71 -1.58 10.16
C LEU A 72 10.11 -0.13 9.87
N PHE A 73 9.29 0.85 10.26
CA PHE A 73 9.46 2.27 9.89
C PHE A 73 9.71 3.19 11.11
N GLY A 74 9.76 2.63 12.32
CA GLY A 74 10.03 3.36 13.56
C GLY A 74 8.83 4.18 14.09
N SER A 75 8.96 4.68 15.32
CA SER A 75 7.87 5.32 16.06
C SER A 75 7.39 6.67 15.50
N ASN A 76 8.14 7.26 14.57
CA ASN A 76 7.92 8.61 14.06
C ASN A 76 7.21 8.67 12.70
N TYR A 77 6.73 7.54 12.18
CA TYR A 77 6.01 7.49 10.90
C TYR A 77 4.51 7.84 11.03
N PHE A 78 3.95 7.70 12.22
CA PHE A 78 2.59 8.13 12.51
C PHE A 78 2.61 9.61 12.85
N ILE A 79 1.87 10.39 12.06
CA ILE A 79 1.63 11.81 12.32
C ILE A 79 1.25 11.94 13.79
N GLN A 80 2.14 12.55 14.59
CA GLN A 80 1.88 12.92 15.97
C GLN A 80 0.50 13.59 16.03
N LYS A 81 -0.40 12.95 16.78
CA LYS A 81 -1.77 13.38 16.99
C LYS A 81 -1.81 14.79 17.58
#